data_AF-A6FD12-F1
#
_entry.id   AF-A6FD12-F1
#
_cell.length_a   1.000
_cell.length_b   1.000
_cell.length_c   1.000
_cell.angle_alpha   90.00
_cell.angle_beta   90.00
_cell.angle_gamma   90.00
#
_symmetry.space_group_name_H-M   'P 1'
#
loop_
_entity.id
_entity.type
_entity.pdbx_description
1 polymer ?
#
loop_
_entity_poly.entity_id
_entity_poly.type
_entity_poly.pdbx_seq_one_letter_code
_entity_poly.pdbx_strand_id
1 'polypeptide(L)' 'MNRKKKVVSTLKKKAKKANAKLAPHSNKPRYISKAEREKMALETEAPQQEETIQQAESVQEEPTAENS' A
#
# COMPACT_ATOMS: atom_id res chain seq x y z
N MET A 1 -2.07 43.45 -14.87
CA MET A 1 -1.27 42.21 -15.09
C MET A 1 -0.75 42.24 -16.52
N ASN A 2 0.55 42.44 -16.71
CA ASN A 2 1.10 42.53 -18.06
C ASN A 2 1.06 41.14 -18.73
N ARG A 3 0.98 41.10 -20.06
CA ARG A 3 0.88 39.86 -20.86
C ARG A 3 1.89 38.80 -20.42
N LYS A 4 3.14 39.20 -20.18
CA LYS A 4 4.22 38.34 -19.64
C LYS A 4 3.84 37.66 -18.32
N LYS A 5 3.35 38.42 -17.33
CA LYS A 5 2.91 37.87 -16.03
C LYS A 5 1.73 36.91 -16.19
N LYS A 6 0.81 37.18 -17.11
CA LYS A 6 -0.35 36.32 -17.38
C LYS A 6 0.07 34.96 -17.92
N VAL A 7 0.95 34.93 -18.93
CA VAL A 7 1.52 33.69 -19.49
C VAL A 7 2.27 32.88 -18.43
N VAL A 8 3.11 33.52 -17.61
CA VAL A 8 3.82 32.82 -16.54
C VAL A 8 2.85 32.20 -15.53
N SER A 9 1.79 32.93 -15.16
CA SER A 9 0.80 32.43 -14.21
C SER A 9 0.00 31.22 -14.75
N THR A 10 -0.35 31.22 -16.05
CA THR A 10 -1.11 30.12 -16.65
C THR A 10 -0.24 28.87 -16.78
N LEU A 11 1.03 29.02 -17.18
CA LEU A 11 1.98 27.90 -17.24
C LEU A 11 2.21 27.27 -15.86
N LYS A 12 2.44 28.09 -14.82
CA LYS A 12 2.58 27.60 -13.43
C LYS A 12 1.34 26.83 -12.95
N LYS A 13 0.14 27.34 -13.24
CA LYS A 13 -1.12 26.66 -12.89
C LYS A 13 -1.25 25.31 -13.60
N LYS A 14 -0.89 25.22 -14.88
CA LYS A 14 -0.92 23.97 -15.65
C LYS A 14 0.09 22.95 -15.10
N ALA A 15 1.33 23.38 -14.84
CA ALA A 15 2.36 22.53 -14.26
C ALA A 15 1.94 21.98 -12.88
N LYS A 16 1.40 22.83 -12.00
CA LYS A 16 0.89 22.40 -10.69
C LYS A 16 -0.24 21.36 -10.80
N LYS A 17 -1.15 21.53 -11.77
CA LYS A 17 -2.22 20.55 -12.03
C LYS A 17 -1.69 19.23 -12.55
N ALA A 18 -0.68 19.23 -13.42
CA ALA A 18 -0.06 18.01 -13.93
C ALA A 18 0.67 17.26 -12.80
N ASN A 19 1.47 17.98 -12.00
CA ASN A 19 2.21 17.38 -10.88
C ASN A 19 1.27 16.83 -9.78
N ALA A 20 0.15 17.49 -9.51
CA ALA A 20 -0.83 16.98 -8.55
C ALA A 20 -1.54 15.69 -9.01
N LYS A 21 -1.60 15.43 -10.32
CA LYS A 21 -2.15 14.17 -10.87
C LYS A 21 -1.15 13.02 -10.83
N LEU A 22 0.14 13.32 -11.03
CA LEU A 22 1.22 12.33 -11.01
C LEU A 22 1.74 12.04 -9.61
N ALA A 23 1.59 12.99 -8.68
CA ALA A 23 1.96 12.76 -7.29
C ALA A 23 1.11 11.61 -6.73
N PRO A 24 1.73 10.55 -6.17
CA PRO A 24 0.97 9.57 -5.40
C PRO A 24 0.15 10.34 -4.36
N HIS A 25 -1.12 9.95 -4.19
CA HIS A 25 -1.93 10.47 -3.10
C HIS A 25 -1.09 10.34 -1.84
N SER A 26 -0.70 11.49 -1.26
CA SER A 26 0.21 11.71 -0.13
C SER A 26 0.77 10.43 0.52
N ASN A 27 2.07 10.36 0.82
CA ASN A 27 2.74 9.25 1.55
C ASN A 27 2.10 8.82 2.91
N LYS A 28 0.97 9.40 3.29
CA LYS A 28 0.17 9.05 4.44
C LYS A 28 -0.93 8.07 4.00
N PRO A 29 -1.16 6.98 4.73
CA PRO A 29 -2.29 6.11 4.43
C PRO A 29 -3.59 6.90 4.47
N ARG A 30 -4.47 6.68 3.49
CA ARG A 30 -5.79 7.31 3.45
C ARG A 30 -6.54 6.95 4.74
N TYR A 31 -7.02 7.95 5.47
CA TYR A 31 -7.85 7.68 6.64
C TYR A 31 -9.16 7.04 6.17
N ILE A 32 -9.34 5.78 6.54
CA ILE A 32 -10.55 5.00 6.33
C ILE A 32 -11.27 4.87 7.67
N SER A 33 -12.59 4.99 7.66
CA SER A 33 -13.38 4.82 8.88
C SER A 33 -13.30 3.38 9.42
N LYS A 34 -13.64 3.15 10.70
CA LYS A 34 -13.63 1.80 11.29
C LYS A 34 -14.44 0.80 10.46
N ALA A 35 -15.64 1.21 10.04
CA ALA A 35 -16.51 0.39 9.20
C ALA A 35 -15.93 0.09 7.80
N GLU A 36 -15.20 1.04 7.20
CA GLU A 36 -14.53 0.80 5.91
C GLU A 36 -13.33 -0.14 6.05
N ARG A 37 -12.61 -0.09 7.18
CA ARG A 37 -11.50 -1.00 7.46
C ARG A 37 -11.98 -2.43 7.68
N GLU A 38 -13.09 -2.63 8.37
CA GLU A 38 -13.70 -3.95 8.53
C GLU A 38 -14.17 -4.53 7.19
N LYS A 39 -14.79 -3.70 6.34
CA LYS A 39 -15.20 -4.11 4.98
C LYS A 39 -14.01 -4.50 4.11
N MET A 40 -12.94 -3.71 4.13
CA MET A 40 -11.74 -4.03 3.36
C MET A 40 -10.99 -5.24 3.92
N ALA A 41 -10.92 -5.42 5.25
CA ALA A 41 -10.33 -6.62 5.85
C ALA A 41 -11.07 -7.89 5.42
N LEU A 42 -12.41 -7.87 5.47
CA LEU A 42 -13.26 -8.98 5.04
C LEU A 42 -13.10 -9.30 3.54
N GLU A 43 -12.89 -8.27 2.71
CA GLU A 43 -12.66 -8.43 1.26
C GLU A 43 -11.23 -8.89 0.95
N THR A 44 -10.23 -8.48 1.74
CA THR A 44 -8.82 -8.88 1.57
C THR A 44 -8.48 -10.24 2.19
N GLU A 45 -9.31 -10.78 3.08
CA GLU A 45 -9.14 -12.15 3.60
C GLU A 45 -9.69 -13.22 2.65
N ALA A 46 -10.46 -12.83 1.62
CA ALA A 46 -11.05 -13.77 0.66
C ALA A 46 -10.06 -14.42 -0.34
N PRO A 47 -8.88 -13.86 -0.67
CA PRO A 47 -7.90 -14.54 -1.52
C PRO A 47 -6.54 -14.87 -0.86
N GLN A 48 -6.41 -14.87 0.48
CA GLN A 48 -5.11 -15.12 1.16
C GLN A 48 -5.09 -16.40 2.02
N GLN A 49 -6.16 -17.19 2.04
CA GLN A 49 -6.26 -18.39 2.89
C GLN A 49 -5.65 -19.67 2.27
N GLU A 50 -5.11 -19.64 1.04
CA GLU A 50 -4.65 -20.87 0.37
C GLU A 50 -3.14 -21.17 0.50
N GLU A 51 -2.27 -20.22 0.86
CA GLU A 51 -0.80 -20.46 0.86
C GLU A 51 -0.19 -20.83 2.22
N THR A 52 -0.89 -20.69 3.36
CA THR A 52 -0.27 -20.86 4.69
C THR A 52 -0.38 -22.26 5.29
N ILE A 53 -1.11 -23.19 4.68
CA ILE A 53 -1.40 -24.50 5.30
C ILE A 53 -0.30 -25.56 5.02
N GLN A 54 0.60 -25.37 4.03
CA GLN A 54 1.52 -26.44 3.62
C GLN A 54 2.89 -26.47 4.34
N GLN A 55 3.22 -25.50 5.20
CA GLN A 55 4.55 -25.44 5.84
C GLN A 55 4.60 -25.91 7.32
N ALA A 56 3.45 -26.24 7.92
CA ALA A 56 3.39 -26.58 9.36
C ALA A 56 3.57 -28.07 9.69
N GLU A 57 3.65 -28.98 8.72
CA GLU A 57 3.65 -30.44 8.98
C GLU A 57 5.04 -31.10 8.98
N SER A 58 6.15 -30.37 8.82
CA SER A 58 7.49 -30.96 8.67
C SER A 58 8.43 -30.89 9.88
N VAL A 59 7.98 -30.42 11.05
CA VAL A 59 8.86 -30.20 12.22
C VAL A 59 8.45 -31.06 13.41
N GLN A 60 8.49 -32.39 13.27
CA GLN A 60 8.58 -33.32 14.40
C GLN A 60 9.38 -34.58 13.98
N GLU A 61 10.64 -34.65 14.38
CA GLU A 61 11.32 -35.86 14.90
C GLU A 61 12.80 -35.53 15.21
N GLU A 62 13.10 -35.35 16.49
CA GLU A 62 14.46 -35.42 17.06
C GLU A 62 15.00 -36.86 16.91
N PRO A 63 16.32 -37.05 16.82
CA PRO A 63 16.93 -37.74 17.96
C PRO A 63 18.24 -37.11 18.41
N THR A 64 18.29 -36.81 19.71
CA THR A 64 19.52 -36.63 20.49
C THR A 64 20.31 -37.93 20.53
N ALA A 65 21.57 -37.92 20.06
CA ALA A 65 22.53 -38.99 20.31
C ALA A 65 23.78 -38.44 20.99
N GLU A 66 23.98 -38.89 22.23
CA GLU A 66 25.15 -38.72 23.08
C GLU A 66 26.41 -39.21 22.36
N ASN A 67 27.50 -38.44 22.42
CA ASN A 67 28.81 -38.86 21.98
C ASN A 67 29.62 -39.27 23.23
N SER A 68 29.97 -40.57 23.32
CA SER A 68 31.02 -41.10 24.23
C SER A 68 32.42 -40.75 23.73
#